data_AF-A0A1W9HNY7-F1
#
_entry.id   AF-A0A1W9HNY7-F1
#
_cell.length_a   1.000
_cell.length_b   1.000
_cell.length_c   1.000
_cell.angle_alpha   90.00
_cell.angle_beta   90.00
_cell.angle_gamma   90.00
#
_symmetry.space_group_name_H-M   'P 1'
#
loop_
_entity.id
_entity.type
_entity.pdbx_description
1 polymer ?
#
loop_
_entity_poly.entity_id
_entity_poly.type
_entity_poly.pdbx_seq_one_letter_code
_entity_poly.pdbx_strand_id
1 'polypeptide(L)'
;MKLTLLQISFLLFLNSFFVGCSLERRPNSRPAREVVTIFYQDYMNRIPRRPQNMKYSDELQKLFDEYESICKIKSEKDKCSWNFDRDIYLDTHAVDPKLDFKNSQFLVNENEPGIVDVEFKIYKTLHRVRFHMIRADGDWVVDDIFYSDKSTRQRLKEEVRYYYLYK
;
A
#
# COMPACT_ATOMS: atom_id res chain seq x y z
N MET A 1 10.61 -79.74 -15.27
CA MET A 1 11.81 -79.00 -14.83
C MET A 1 11.98 -77.77 -15.71
N LYS A 2 11.65 -76.58 -15.18
CA LYS A 2 12.12 -75.21 -15.51
C LYS A 2 10.99 -74.20 -15.33
N LEU A 3 11.08 -73.50 -14.19
CA LEU A 3 10.53 -72.17 -13.94
C LEU A 3 11.12 -71.16 -14.94
N THR A 4 10.32 -70.17 -15.34
CA THR A 4 10.69 -68.74 -15.43
C THR A 4 9.40 -67.94 -15.69
N LEU A 5 8.81 -67.27 -14.68
CA LEU A 5 9.08 -65.86 -14.34
C LEU A 5 9.04 -64.95 -15.57
N LEU A 6 7.84 -64.58 -16.03
CA LEU A 6 7.66 -63.45 -16.95
C LEU A 6 6.61 -62.48 -16.39
N GLN A 7 7.13 -61.60 -15.54
CA GLN A 7 6.78 -60.17 -15.45
C GLN A 7 5.30 -59.79 -15.28
N ILE A 8 4.88 -59.89 -14.03
CA ILE A 8 3.88 -59.02 -13.42
C ILE A 8 4.48 -57.60 -13.37
N SER A 9 4.21 -56.76 -14.36
CA SER A 9 4.64 -55.35 -14.35
C SER A 9 3.69 -54.46 -15.16
N PHE A 10 2.37 -54.56 -14.90
CA PHE A 10 1.37 -53.76 -15.62
C PHE A 10 0.30 -53.14 -14.71
N LEU A 11 0.59 -52.83 -13.45
CA LEU A 11 -0.45 -52.33 -12.52
C LEU A 11 0.06 -51.36 -11.43
N LEU A 12 1.04 -50.48 -11.74
CA LEU A 12 1.52 -49.45 -10.80
C LEU A 12 1.86 -48.11 -11.47
N PHE A 13 0.98 -47.53 -12.29
CA PHE A 13 1.22 -46.20 -12.88
C PHE A 13 -0.02 -45.29 -12.97
N LEU A 14 -0.98 -45.42 -12.06
CA LEU A 14 -2.13 -44.51 -11.99
C LEU A 14 -2.44 -44.15 -10.54
N ASN A 15 -1.48 -43.62 -9.81
CA ASN A 15 -1.77 -42.86 -8.61
C ASN A 15 -0.74 -41.73 -8.45
N SER A 16 -1.27 -40.57 -8.10
CA SER A 16 -0.54 -39.45 -7.49
C SER A 16 0.16 -38.46 -8.43
N PHE A 17 -0.60 -37.76 -9.28
CA PHE A 17 -0.27 -36.37 -9.61
C PHE A 17 -1.55 -35.51 -9.69
N PHE A 18 -2.45 -35.65 -8.72
CA PHE A 18 -3.25 -34.49 -8.31
C PHE A 18 -2.30 -33.59 -7.51
N VAL A 19 -1.49 -32.80 -8.21
CA VAL A 19 -0.94 -31.57 -7.63
C VAL A 19 -2.16 -30.67 -7.46
N GLY A 20 -2.87 -30.89 -6.35
CA GLY A 20 -3.77 -29.92 -5.81
C GLY A 20 -2.93 -28.69 -5.57
N CYS A 21 -3.04 -27.70 -6.46
CA CYS A 21 -2.71 -26.34 -6.15
C CYS A 21 -3.70 -25.91 -5.07
N SER A 22 -3.47 -26.36 -3.84
CA SER A 22 -3.99 -25.70 -2.66
C SER A 22 -3.33 -24.34 -2.71
N LEU A 23 -4.00 -23.38 -3.36
CA LEU A 23 -3.85 -21.98 -3.00
C LEU A 23 -4.09 -21.98 -1.50
N GLU A 24 -3.01 -21.93 -0.74
CA GLU A 24 -3.03 -21.86 0.70
C GLU A 24 -3.66 -20.53 1.03
N ARG A 25 -5.00 -20.52 1.06
CA ARG A 25 -5.84 -19.38 1.36
C ARG A 25 -5.55 -19.11 2.83
N ARG A 26 -4.53 -18.28 3.09
CA ARG A 26 -4.09 -17.89 4.43
C ARG A 26 -5.36 -17.50 5.20
N PRO A 27 -5.78 -18.26 6.23
CA PRO A 27 -7.17 -18.19 6.72
C PRO A 27 -7.53 -16.89 7.45
N ASN A 28 -6.63 -15.91 7.53
CA ASN A 28 -6.76 -14.75 8.44
C ASN A 28 -6.09 -13.49 7.89
N SER A 29 -6.31 -13.18 6.61
CA SER A 29 -5.87 -11.88 6.11
C SER A 29 -6.87 -10.79 6.55
N ARG A 30 -6.42 -9.82 7.37
CA ARG A 30 -7.25 -8.69 7.82
C ARG A 30 -7.91 -7.97 6.63
N PRO A 31 -9.14 -7.44 6.78
CA PRO A 31 -9.72 -6.52 5.80
C PRO A 31 -8.85 -5.27 5.58
N ALA A 32 -8.94 -4.62 4.42
CA ALA A 32 -8.11 -3.46 4.12
C ALA A 32 -8.39 -2.31 5.09
N ARG A 33 -9.67 -2.11 5.46
CA ARG A 33 -10.06 -1.12 6.48
C ARG A 33 -9.34 -1.33 7.81
N GLU A 34 -9.11 -2.57 8.23
CA GLU A 34 -8.48 -2.86 9.52
C GLU A 34 -6.99 -2.51 9.47
N VAL A 35 -6.32 -2.78 8.34
CA VAL A 35 -4.93 -2.37 8.11
C VAL A 35 -4.78 -0.85 8.17
N VAL A 36 -5.65 -0.11 7.47
CA VAL A 36 -5.66 1.36 7.48
C VAL A 36 -6.01 1.91 8.88
N THR A 37 -6.96 1.31 9.58
CA THR A 37 -7.34 1.73 10.94
C THR A 37 -6.19 1.59 11.92
N ILE A 38 -5.53 0.42 11.94
CA ILE A 38 -4.38 0.16 12.82
C ILE A 38 -3.25 1.14 12.48
N PHE A 39 -3.03 1.40 11.20
CA PHE A 39 -2.07 2.40 10.76
C PHE A 39 -2.38 3.78 11.35
N TYR A 40 -3.59 4.32 11.18
CA TYR A 40 -3.92 5.65 11.70
C TYR A 40 -3.91 5.72 13.23
N GLN A 41 -4.30 4.65 13.92
CA GLN A 41 -4.18 4.55 15.38
C GLN A 41 -2.74 4.74 15.83
N ASP A 42 -1.80 4.06 15.18
CA ASP A 42 -0.38 4.19 15.52
C ASP A 42 0.20 5.53 15.05
N TYR A 43 -0.14 5.94 13.82
CA TYR A 43 0.33 7.16 13.17
C TYR A 43 0.02 8.40 13.99
N MET A 44 -1.27 8.61 14.32
CA MET A 44 -1.71 9.82 15.02
C MET A 44 -1.21 9.87 16.47
N ASN A 45 -1.06 8.71 17.14
CA ASN A 45 -0.55 8.66 18.51
C ASN A 45 0.95 8.96 18.63
N ARG A 46 1.70 8.93 17.53
CA ARG A 46 3.15 9.18 17.52
C ARG A 46 3.52 10.61 17.11
N ILE A 47 2.57 11.41 16.67
CA ILE A 47 2.79 12.81 16.28
C ILE A 47 3.33 13.60 17.49
N PRO A 48 4.40 14.42 17.33
CA PRO A 48 5.05 14.84 16.08
C PRO A 48 6.29 14.01 15.65
N ARG A 49 6.52 12.80 16.20
CA ARG A 49 7.69 11.98 15.82
C ARG A 49 7.54 11.43 14.39
N ARG A 50 8.67 11.10 13.75
CA ARG A 50 8.69 10.51 12.39
C ARG A 50 7.77 9.29 12.35
N PRO A 51 6.71 9.32 11.53
CA PRO A 51 5.74 8.25 11.52
C PRO A 51 6.25 7.05 10.75
N GLN A 52 5.68 5.88 11.05
CA GLN A 52 5.86 4.68 10.26
C GLN A 52 5.08 4.84 8.96
N ASN A 53 5.69 4.49 7.82
CA ASN A 53 4.97 4.44 6.55
C ASN A 53 4.14 3.14 6.45
N MET A 54 3.02 3.19 5.75
CA MET A 54 2.34 2.00 5.26
C MET A 54 3.25 1.23 4.27
N LYS A 55 3.03 -0.08 4.15
CA LYS A 55 3.64 -0.86 3.07
C LYS A 55 3.03 -0.44 1.73
N TYR A 56 3.87 -0.10 0.76
CA TYR A 56 3.46 0.22 -0.60
C TYR A 56 3.60 -0.99 -1.53
N SER A 57 2.87 -0.98 -2.64
CA SER A 57 3.16 -1.87 -3.76
C SER A 57 4.56 -1.57 -4.32
N ASP A 58 5.21 -2.56 -4.90
CA ASP A 58 6.54 -2.39 -5.50
C ASP A 58 6.55 -1.28 -6.56
N GLU A 59 5.46 -1.13 -7.31
CA GLU A 59 5.35 -0.12 -8.36
C GLU A 59 5.21 1.29 -7.79
N LEU A 60 4.44 1.47 -6.71
CA LEU A 60 4.33 2.77 -6.05
C LEU A 60 5.62 3.11 -5.29
N GLN A 61 6.25 2.14 -4.63
CA GLN A 61 7.54 2.34 -3.95
C GLN A 61 8.62 2.78 -4.94
N LYS A 62 8.73 2.12 -6.09
CA LYS A 62 9.68 2.52 -7.15
C LYS A 62 9.45 3.96 -7.62
N LEU A 63 8.20 4.39 -7.75
CA LEU A 63 7.88 5.77 -8.12
C LEU A 63 8.29 6.77 -7.04
N PHE A 64 8.11 6.43 -5.76
CA PHE A 64 8.62 7.26 -4.66
C PHE A 64 10.14 7.36 -4.69
N ASP A 65 10.84 6.23 -4.84
CA ASP A 65 12.30 6.18 -4.85
C ASP A 65 12.89 6.95 -6.05
N GLU A 66 12.28 6.78 -7.23
CA GLU A 66 12.67 7.50 -8.46
C GLU A 66 12.44 9.01 -8.32
N TYR A 67 11.28 9.39 -7.79
CA TYR A 67 10.96 10.79 -7.51
C TYR A 67 11.94 11.42 -6.50
N GLU A 68 12.22 10.74 -5.39
CA GLU A 68 13.16 11.21 -4.37
C GLU A 68 14.58 11.35 -4.92
N SER A 69 15.01 10.39 -5.75
CA SER A 69 16.31 10.44 -6.43
C SER A 69 16.42 11.64 -7.37
N ILE A 70 15.41 11.85 -8.23
CA ILE A 70 15.35 13.02 -9.12
C ILE A 70 15.38 14.31 -8.29
N CYS A 71 14.56 14.36 -7.23
CA CYS A 71 14.46 15.50 -6.36
C CYS A 71 15.82 15.85 -5.77
N LYS A 72 16.52 14.89 -5.16
CA LYS A 72 17.83 15.09 -4.56
C LYS A 72 18.87 15.66 -5.53
N ILE A 73 18.80 15.29 -6.82
CA ILE A 73 19.73 15.75 -7.85
C ILE A 73 19.33 17.16 -8.36
N LYS A 74 18.04 17.42 -8.53
CA LYS A 74 17.53 18.64 -9.18
C LYS A 74 17.14 19.75 -8.19
N SER A 75 17.07 19.45 -6.89
CA SER A 75 16.58 20.37 -5.85
C SER A 75 17.49 21.56 -5.56
N GLU A 76 18.72 21.56 -6.07
CA GLU A 76 19.65 22.69 -5.88
C GLU A 76 19.14 24.00 -6.52
N LYS A 77 18.23 23.91 -7.50
CA LYS A 77 17.67 25.07 -8.22
C LYS A 77 16.17 25.26 -8.06
N ASP A 78 15.40 24.20 -7.82
CA ASP A 78 13.94 24.24 -7.68
C ASP A 78 13.47 23.38 -6.51
N LYS A 79 12.44 23.81 -5.78
CA LYS A 79 11.79 22.95 -4.79
C LYS A 79 11.09 21.79 -5.51
N CYS A 80 11.37 20.55 -5.11
CA CYS A 80 10.63 19.40 -5.61
C CYS A 80 9.19 19.44 -5.13
N SER A 81 8.23 19.26 -6.02
CA SER A 81 6.84 19.63 -5.73
C SER A 81 5.82 18.48 -5.78
N TRP A 82 6.14 17.30 -5.23
CA TRP A 82 5.13 16.33 -4.80
C TRP A 82 5.07 16.38 -3.28
N ASN A 83 3.93 16.85 -2.77
CA ASN A 83 3.66 17.05 -1.36
C ASN A 83 4.74 17.88 -0.62
N PHE A 84 5.31 18.90 -1.27
CA PHE A 84 6.19 19.87 -0.61
C PHE A 84 5.57 20.36 0.70
N ASP A 85 6.19 19.98 1.81
CA ASP A 85 5.76 20.21 3.20
C ASP A 85 4.39 19.65 3.59
N ARG A 86 3.75 18.77 2.81
CA ARG A 86 2.49 18.09 3.21
C ARG A 86 2.73 16.67 3.68
N ASP A 87 2.09 16.33 4.78
CA ASP A 87 1.96 14.97 5.26
C ASP A 87 1.08 14.15 4.31
N ILE A 88 1.58 13.03 3.79
CA ILE A 88 0.90 12.18 2.80
C ILE A 88 -0.30 11.41 3.37
N TYR A 89 -0.42 11.29 4.69
CA TYR A 89 -1.53 10.57 5.31
C TYR A 89 -2.54 11.51 5.96
N LEU A 90 -2.15 12.77 6.18
CA LEU A 90 -3.01 13.80 6.76
C LEU A 90 -3.48 14.86 5.75
N ASP A 91 -2.84 14.95 4.58
CA ASP A 91 -3.06 15.99 3.56
C ASP A 91 -3.06 17.40 4.15
N THR A 92 -2.04 17.71 4.95
CA THR A 92 -1.87 19.01 5.60
C THR A 92 -0.40 19.39 5.71
N HIS A 93 -0.14 20.70 5.73
CA HIS A 93 1.20 21.24 5.95
C HIS A 93 1.58 21.34 7.42
N ALA A 94 0.58 21.45 8.30
CA ALA A 94 0.78 21.60 9.73
C ALA A 94 -0.10 20.59 10.44
N VAL A 95 0.50 19.94 11.43
CA VAL A 95 -0.18 18.96 12.27
C VAL A 95 -0.44 19.60 13.62
N ASP A 96 -1.67 19.46 14.12
CA ASP A 96 -2.00 19.87 15.49
C ASP A 96 -1.19 19.01 16.47
N PRO A 97 -0.35 19.59 17.36
CA PRO A 97 0.39 18.83 18.37
C PRO A 97 -0.52 18.05 19.33
N LYS A 98 -1.81 18.40 19.37
CA LYS A 98 -2.82 17.69 20.16
C LYS A 98 -3.56 16.65 19.35
N LEU A 99 -3.31 16.48 18.05
CA LEU A 99 -3.99 15.47 17.23
C LEU A 99 -3.70 14.07 17.79
N ASP A 100 -4.75 13.33 18.10
CA ASP A 100 -4.67 11.92 18.43
C ASP A 100 -5.84 11.18 17.75
N PHE A 101 -5.77 9.85 17.71
CA PHE A 101 -6.80 9.06 17.04
C PHE A 101 -8.20 9.21 17.64
N LYS A 102 -8.30 9.48 18.95
CA LYS A 102 -9.58 9.60 19.66
C LYS A 102 -10.24 10.95 19.41
N ASN A 103 -9.46 12.01 19.29
CA ASN A 103 -9.97 13.38 19.15
C ASN A 103 -10.12 13.83 17.69
N SER A 104 -9.56 13.07 16.73
CA SER A 104 -9.65 13.35 15.31
C SER A 104 -11.01 13.03 14.69
N GLN A 105 -11.96 12.45 15.44
CA GLN A 105 -13.25 11.99 14.89
C GLN A 105 -13.06 11.06 13.68
N PHE A 106 -12.07 10.16 13.78
CA PHE A 106 -11.70 9.25 12.71
C PHE A 106 -12.85 8.32 12.32
N LEU A 107 -13.15 8.28 11.03
CA LEU A 107 -14.08 7.37 10.38
C LEU A 107 -13.36 6.63 9.26
N VAL A 108 -13.71 5.36 9.07
CA VAL A 108 -13.18 4.51 8.02
C VAL A 108 -14.32 3.75 7.35
N ASN A 109 -14.28 3.68 6.03
CA ASN A 109 -15.19 2.85 5.25
C ASN A 109 -14.43 2.09 4.17
N GLU A 110 -14.81 0.85 3.92
CA GLU A 110 -14.30 0.07 2.78
C GLU A 110 -15.48 -0.18 1.85
N ASN A 111 -15.56 0.62 0.78
CA ASN A 111 -16.68 0.55 -0.17
C ASN A 111 -16.62 -0.75 -0.98
N GLU A 112 -15.41 -1.15 -1.34
CA GLU A 112 -15.07 -2.33 -2.12
C GLU A 112 -13.76 -2.91 -1.57
N PRO A 113 -13.48 -4.22 -1.74
CA PRO A 113 -12.24 -4.81 -1.26
C PRO A 113 -11.00 -4.03 -1.72
N GLY A 114 -10.24 -3.49 -0.77
CA GLY A 114 -9.04 -2.71 -1.06
C GLY A 114 -9.26 -1.22 -1.36
N ILE A 115 -10.50 -0.73 -1.48
CA ILE A 115 -10.80 0.70 -1.58
C ILE A 115 -11.27 1.20 -0.23
N VAL A 116 -10.38 1.88 0.50
CA VAL A 116 -10.62 2.35 1.87
C VAL A 116 -10.66 3.88 1.90
N ASP A 117 -11.82 4.43 2.23
CA ASP A 117 -12.01 5.84 2.51
C ASP A 117 -11.83 6.10 4.00
N VAL A 118 -11.05 7.12 4.34
CA VAL A 118 -10.96 7.64 5.70
C VAL A 118 -11.35 9.11 5.76
N GLU A 119 -11.95 9.48 6.87
CA GLU A 119 -12.31 10.85 7.20
C GLU A 119 -11.85 11.15 8.63
N PHE A 120 -11.25 12.32 8.83
CA PHE A 120 -10.86 12.79 10.15
C PHE A 120 -10.80 14.32 10.16
N LYS A 121 -10.78 14.89 11.36
CA LYS A 121 -10.65 16.32 11.59
C LYS A 121 -9.25 16.64 12.11
N ILE A 122 -8.67 17.67 11.52
CA ILE A 122 -7.50 18.35 12.05
C ILE A 122 -7.95 19.77 12.39
N TYR A 123 -7.83 20.15 13.65
CA TYR A 123 -8.50 21.33 14.21
C TYR A 123 -10.03 21.31 13.99
N LYS A 124 -10.52 22.04 12.98
CA LYS A 124 -11.94 22.12 12.59
C LYS A 124 -12.17 21.78 11.12
N THR A 125 -11.12 21.42 10.39
CA THR A 125 -11.17 21.10 8.97
C THR A 125 -11.36 19.61 8.78
N LEU A 126 -12.24 19.24 7.87
CA LEU A 126 -12.49 17.85 7.50
C LEU A 126 -11.50 17.43 6.41
N HIS A 127 -10.77 16.35 6.65
CA HIS A 127 -9.83 15.76 5.71
C HIS A 127 -10.35 14.40 5.26
N ARG A 128 -10.13 14.09 3.98
CA ARG A 128 -10.52 12.82 3.37
C ARG A 128 -9.36 12.27 2.56
N VAL A 129 -9.04 11.02 2.83
CA VAL A 129 -7.99 10.29 2.12
C VAL A 129 -8.57 8.95 1.69
N ARG A 130 -8.34 8.58 0.44
CA ARG A 130 -8.75 7.28 -0.10
C ARG A 130 -7.52 6.46 -0.41
N PHE A 131 -7.46 5.24 0.10
CA PHE A 131 -6.42 4.27 -0.20
C PHE A 131 -6.95 3.28 -1.23
N HIS A 132 -6.21 3.10 -2.31
CA HIS A 132 -6.35 1.93 -3.16
C HIS A 132 -5.27 0.93 -2.76
N MET A 133 -5.70 -0.24 -2.34
CA MET A 133 -4.84 -1.30 -1.83
C MET A 133 -4.97 -2.55 -2.69
N ILE A 134 -3.86 -3.25 -2.86
CA ILE A 134 -3.79 -4.53 -3.57
C ILE A 134 -3.21 -5.60 -2.66
N ARG A 135 -3.35 -6.87 -3.06
CA ARG A 135 -2.72 -8.00 -2.38
C ARG A 135 -1.31 -8.24 -2.92
N ALA A 136 -0.31 -8.19 -2.05
CA ALA A 136 1.07 -8.59 -2.34
C ALA A 136 1.56 -9.53 -1.22
N ASP A 137 2.06 -10.71 -1.58
CA ASP A 137 2.51 -11.76 -0.65
C ASP A 137 1.48 -12.13 0.45
N GLY A 138 0.19 -11.98 0.13
CA GLY A 138 -0.93 -12.24 1.03
C GLY A 138 -1.30 -11.08 1.96
N ASP A 139 -0.53 -10.00 1.98
CA ASP A 139 -0.80 -8.78 2.75
C ASP A 139 -1.50 -7.72 1.88
N TRP A 140 -2.22 -6.79 2.53
CA TRP A 140 -2.65 -5.56 1.85
C TRP A 140 -1.50 -4.57 1.81
N VAL A 141 -1.23 -4.02 0.63
CA VAL A 141 -0.26 -2.94 0.41
C VAL A 141 -0.93 -1.81 -0.34
N VAL A 142 -0.50 -0.58 -0.08
CA VAL A 142 -1.05 0.62 -0.74
C VAL A 142 -0.48 0.74 -2.14
N ASP A 143 -1.35 0.76 -3.15
CA ASP A 143 -0.96 0.96 -4.55
C ASP A 143 -1.21 2.40 -5.03
N ASP A 144 -2.15 3.11 -4.42
CA ASP A 144 -2.38 4.53 -4.66
C ASP A 144 -3.04 5.21 -3.46
N ILE A 145 -2.84 6.52 -3.34
CA ILE A 145 -3.46 7.39 -2.34
C ILE A 145 -4.14 8.54 -3.09
N PHE A 146 -5.41 8.75 -2.81
CA PHE A 146 -6.20 9.83 -3.40
C PHE A 146 -6.53 10.88 -2.36
N TYR A 147 -6.32 12.14 -2.73
CA TYR A 147 -6.82 13.31 -2.00
C TYR A 147 -7.90 13.94 -2.87
N SER A 148 -9.15 13.87 -2.39
CA SER A 148 -10.33 14.12 -3.24
C SER A 148 -10.33 13.20 -4.47
N ASP A 149 -10.15 13.75 -5.68
CA ASP A 149 -10.12 13.04 -6.96
C ASP A 149 -8.71 12.88 -7.55
N LYS A 150 -7.67 13.28 -6.82
CA LYS A 150 -6.28 13.33 -7.32
C LYS A 150 -5.48 12.12 -6.85
N SER A 151 -5.07 11.29 -7.81
CA SER A 151 -4.15 10.16 -7.61
C SER A 151 -2.73 10.62 -7.32
N THR A 152 -2.16 10.12 -6.22
CA THR A 152 -0.74 10.28 -5.87
C THR A 152 0.15 9.62 -6.91
N ARG A 153 -0.19 8.40 -7.29
CA ARG A 153 0.56 7.61 -8.26
C ARG A 153 0.64 8.31 -9.62
N GLN A 154 -0.48 8.84 -10.11
CA GLN A 154 -0.53 9.57 -11.37
C GLN A 154 0.30 10.84 -11.31
N ARG A 155 0.19 11.62 -10.22
CA ARG A 155 0.97 12.85 -10.09
C ARG A 155 2.46 12.59 -9.97
N LEU A 156 2.89 11.55 -9.26
CA LEU A 156 4.30 11.13 -9.23
C LEU A 156 4.81 10.80 -10.64
N LYS A 157 4.06 10.04 -11.44
CA LYS A 157 4.42 9.73 -12.82
C LYS A 157 4.57 10.99 -13.67
N GLU A 158 3.66 11.94 -13.52
CA GLU A 158 3.70 13.22 -14.23
C GLU A 158 4.91 14.06 -13.83
N GLU A 159 5.22 14.15 -12.54
CA GLU A 159 6.38 14.89 -12.04
C GLU A 159 7.70 14.25 -12.48
N VAL A 160 7.85 12.93 -12.31
CA VAL A 160 9.01 12.17 -12.80
C VAL A 160 9.21 12.41 -14.30
N ARG A 161 8.14 12.30 -15.10
CA ARG A 161 8.18 12.56 -16.55
C ARG A 161 8.57 14.01 -16.86
N TYR A 162 8.03 14.97 -16.12
CA TYR A 162 8.36 16.39 -16.29
C TYR A 162 9.87 16.64 -16.08
N TYR A 163 10.45 16.07 -15.02
CA TYR A 163 11.88 16.23 -14.76
C TYR A 163 12.75 15.58 -15.84
N TYR A 164 12.36 14.43 -16.38
CA TYR A 164 13.12 13.82 -17.48
C TYR A 164 13.08 14.60 -18.79
N LEU A 165 11.95 15.24 -19.11
CA LEU A 165 11.77 15.92 -20.39
C LEU A 165 12.28 17.36 -20.39
N TYR A 166 12.23 18.05 -19.24
CA TYR A 166 12.38 19.51 -19.20
C TYR A 166 13.46 20.02 -18.24
N LYS A 167 14.16 19.16 -17.49
CA LYS A 167 15.16 19.57 -16.49
C LYS A 167 16.45 18.78 -16.53
#